data_AF-A0A0N1LI72-F1
#
_entry.id   AF-A0A0N1LI72-F1
#
_cell.length_a   1.000
_cell.length_b   1.000
_cell.length_c   1.000
_cell.angle_alpha   90.00
_cell.angle_beta   90.00
_cell.angle_gamma   90.00
#
_symmetry.space_group_name_H-M   'P 1'
#
loop_
_entity.id
_entity.type
_entity.pdbx_description
1 polymer ?
#
loop_
_entity_poly.entity_id
_entity_poly.type
_entity_poly.pdbx_seq_one_letter_code
_entity_poly.pdbx_strand_id
1 'polypeptide(L)'
;MTLAVARSSLTTSLARYSRSWGLWLLLLVAPIAARYMIPHGEGADAGIVIAIGRQLPVMTSAFLGVSLGIVVSTLLLPIGWMYLRSNTNRRQPWQVEEVTAASRVAIALGRFAADAAVLLAMLAALTIAGWILGLIIGPADGWQPGAIALALWLVAAPALLGLAALRILFDALPPTRGGFGDFLYFVTWMTSIVAPALSEGEAPSFAGAMRDFPGFLRPLQFGAPAGAQDFAIGGVDDLLPGHVALDVMAGLFSPGYVESRLAWAGIAVLVAAFAGLVYRPHRASRGRRLTGRWSRLLSAGPPPAADPAAPAAKRIAVPALGLILAEARLILAGRLFKLLALAAFVFAALGEFRHAASPAALLLLIFALTAHAGRCEARGLVALTATAPLSPWARRGAFVLAGTGLTLLLALPAIPRGGAEVLVLAAGTGLVASLVAIAGAAVSGSGFAPRLLLFIAWYAYLSS
;
A
#
# COMPACT_ATOMS: atom_id res chain seq x y z
N MET A 1 35.79 9.67 4.19
CA MET A 1 34.72 10.69 4.09
C MET A 1 33.33 10.08 3.81
N THR A 2 33.19 9.17 2.83
CA THR A 2 31.91 8.52 2.47
C THR A 2 31.23 7.79 3.63
N LEU A 3 31.98 7.01 4.43
CA LEU A 3 31.44 6.32 5.60
C LEU A 3 30.88 7.27 6.66
N ALA A 4 31.54 8.41 6.89
CA ALA A 4 31.08 9.43 7.83
C ALA A 4 29.76 10.07 7.38
N VAL A 5 29.62 10.32 6.07
CA VAL A 5 28.36 10.82 5.47
C VAL A 5 27.24 9.80 5.64
N ALA A 6 27.49 8.52 5.31
CA ALA A 6 26.49 7.46 5.47
C ALA A 6 26.06 7.32 6.94
N ARG A 7 27.01 7.32 7.88
CA ARG A 7 26.72 7.27 9.32
C ARG A 7 25.90 8.48 9.80
N SER A 8 26.25 9.69 9.35
CA SER A 8 25.49 10.90 9.70
C SER A 8 24.05 10.85 9.15
N SER A 9 23.88 10.38 7.91
CA SER A 9 22.56 10.22 7.30
C SER A 9 21.72 9.14 8.01
N LEU A 10 22.35 8.04 8.43
CA LEU A 10 21.74 6.99 9.24
C LEU A 10 21.25 7.53 10.59
N THR A 11 22.12 8.19 11.36
CA THR A 11 21.77 8.66 12.71
C THR A 11 20.68 9.72 12.70
N THR A 12 20.75 10.66 11.75
CA THR A 12 19.73 11.71 11.58
C THR A 12 18.37 11.12 11.14
N SER A 13 18.37 10.07 10.32
CA SER A 13 17.16 9.37 9.91
C SER A 13 16.57 8.53 11.05
N LEU A 14 17.39 7.80 11.81
CA LEU A 14 16.93 7.04 12.99
C LEU A 14 16.35 7.93 14.09
N ALA A 15 17.01 9.05 14.40
CA ALA A 15 16.51 10.03 15.37
C ALA A 15 15.15 10.63 14.97
N ARG A 16 14.79 10.58 13.69
CA ARG A 16 13.47 10.99 13.19
C ARG A 16 12.42 9.94 13.51
N TYR A 17 12.73 8.67 13.26
CA TYR A 17 11.83 7.55 13.50
C TYR A 17 11.48 7.40 14.98
N SER A 18 12.45 7.61 15.88
CA SER A 18 12.22 7.56 17.33
C SER A 18 11.23 8.63 17.82
N ARG A 19 11.04 9.72 17.08
CA ARG A 19 10.06 10.79 17.38
C ARG A 19 8.72 10.61 16.66
N SER A 20 8.52 9.49 15.97
CA SER A 20 7.32 9.21 15.21
C SER A 20 6.35 8.34 16.01
N TRP A 21 5.15 8.85 16.26
CA TRP A 21 4.07 8.07 16.89
C TRP A 21 3.61 6.90 16.00
N GLY A 22 3.78 7.03 14.68
CA GLY A 22 3.44 5.98 13.72
C GLY A 22 4.22 4.68 13.90
N LEU A 23 5.39 4.70 14.57
CA LEU A 23 6.17 3.50 14.83
C LEU A 23 5.40 2.57 15.78
N TRP A 24 4.80 3.15 16.83
CA TRP A 24 3.98 2.41 17.79
C TRP A 24 2.74 1.80 17.15
N LEU A 25 2.08 2.54 16.25
CA LEU A 25 0.95 2.01 15.50
C LEU A 25 1.38 0.86 14.59
N LEU A 26 2.49 1.00 13.86
CA LEU A 26 3.05 -0.05 13.01
C LEU A 26 3.34 -1.34 13.81
N LEU A 27 3.93 -1.19 15.00
CA LEU A 27 4.22 -2.30 15.91
C LEU A 27 2.96 -3.02 16.42
N LEU A 28 1.82 -2.32 16.54
CA LEU A 28 0.56 -2.92 16.96
C LEU A 28 -0.17 -3.66 15.84
N VAL A 29 -0.03 -3.24 14.58
CA VAL A 29 -0.73 -3.90 13.46
C VAL A 29 -0.35 -5.36 13.33
N ALA A 30 0.95 -5.64 13.45
CA ALA A 30 1.48 -6.96 13.20
C ALA A 30 0.96 -8.07 14.15
N PRO A 31 0.97 -7.90 15.49
CA PRO A 31 0.36 -8.88 16.39
C PRO A 31 -1.16 -8.99 16.25
N ILE A 32 -1.85 -7.90 15.89
CA ILE A 32 -3.30 -7.94 15.59
C ILE A 32 -3.56 -8.78 14.34
N ALA A 33 -2.83 -8.53 13.26
CA ALA A 33 -2.96 -9.29 12.02
C ALA A 33 -2.59 -10.76 12.22
N ALA A 34 -1.52 -11.05 12.97
CA ALA A 34 -1.12 -12.41 13.31
C ALA A 34 -2.21 -13.20 14.03
N ARG A 35 -2.94 -12.55 14.96
CA ARG A 35 -4.08 -13.17 15.66
C ARG A 35 -5.19 -13.61 14.70
N TYR A 36 -5.48 -12.82 13.67
CA TYR A 36 -6.53 -13.12 12.70
C TYR A 36 -6.15 -14.17 11.65
N MET A 37 -4.86 -14.51 11.54
CA MET A 37 -4.37 -15.56 10.61
C MET A 37 -4.17 -16.92 11.29
N ILE A 38 -4.49 -17.05 12.57
CA ILE A 38 -4.53 -18.34 13.25
C ILE A 38 -5.97 -18.84 13.24
N PRO A 39 -6.28 -19.96 12.56
CA PRO A 39 -7.62 -20.51 12.55
C PRO A 39 -8.05 -20.86 13.98
N HIS A 40 -9.22 -20.38 14.39
CA HIS A 40 -9.85 -20.75 15.66
C HIS A 40 -10.96 -21.76 15.34
N GLY A 41 -10.66 -23.05 15.47
CA GLY A 41 -11.64 -24.15 15.29
C GLY A 41 -11.48 -24.96 13.99
N GLU A 42 -12.30 -26.01 13.85
CA GLU A 42 -12.21 -27.04 12.80
C GLU A 42 -13.06 -26.75 11.54
N GLY A 43 -13.34 -25.48 11.20
CA GLY A 43 -14.27 -25.14 10.12
C GLY A 43 -13.86 -23.96 9.22
N ALA A 44 -14.51 -23.88 8.06
CA ALA A 44 -14.31 -22.87 7.01
C ALA A 44 -14.74 -21.43 7.39
N ASP A 45 -15.42 -21.26 8.52
CA ASP A 45 -15.87 -19.94 9.03
C ASP A 45 -14.72 -19.11 9.68
N ALA A 46 -13.49 -19.62 9.68
CA ALA A 46 -12.35 -19.07 10.42
C ALA A 46 -11.45 -18.12 9.59
N GLY A 47 -12.00 -17.02 9.07
CA GLY A 47 -11.19 -15.86 8.63
C GLY A 47 -10.17 -16.11 7.51
N ILE A 48 -9.01 -15.43 7.57
CA ILE A 48 -7.93 -15.57 6.58
C ILE A 48 -7.09 -16.78 6.96
N VAL A 49 -7.12 -17.84 6.14
CA VAL A 49 -6.38 -19.08 6.35
C VAL A 49 -5.25 -19.25 5.34
N ILE A 50 -4.26 -20.06 5.70
CA ILE A 50 -3.26 -20.59 4.78
C ILE A 50 -3.57 -22.07 4.62
N ALA A 51 -4.09 -22.47 3.46
CA ALA A 51 -4.43 -23.84 3.15
C ALA A 51 -3.42 -24.44 2.16
N ILE A 52 -3.11 -25.72 2.33
CA ILE A 52 -2.24 -26.50 1.43
C ILE A 52 -3.01 -27.75 1.03
N GLY A 53 -3.20 -27.98 -0.27
CA GLY A 53 -4.03 -29.07 -0.78
C GLY A 53 -5.45 -29.05 -0.21
N ARG A 54 -6.02 -27.86 0.00
CA ARG A 54 -7.34 -27.62 0.62
C ARG A 54 -7.46 -28.06 2.09
N GLN A 55 -6.36 -28.30 2.80
CA GLN A 55 -6.35 -28.61 4.23
C GLN A 55 -5.52 -27.60 5.02
N LEU A 56 -5.77 -27.48 6.32
CA LEU A 56 -4.99 -26.62 7.20
C LEU A 56 -3.66 -27.31 7.57
N PRO A 57 -2.51 -26.63 7.54
CA PRO A 57 -1.26 -27.23 7.98
C PRO A 57 -1.27 -27.50 9.49
N VAL A 58 -0.61 -28.59 9.90
CA VAL A 58 -0.33 -28.84 11.32
C VAL A 58 0.52 -27.68 11.86
N MET A 59 0.08 -27.09 12.96
CA MET A 59 0.72 -25.91 13.55
C MET A 59 2.04 -26.29 14.26
N THR A 60 3.14 -26.30 13.50
CA THR A 60 4.51 -26.45 14.02
C THR A 60 5.15 -25.09 14.31
N SER A 61 6.23 -25.09 15.11
CA SER A 61 7.01 -23.87 15.40
C SER A 61 7.54 -23.21 14.11
N ALA A 62 8.03 -24.01 13.16
CA ALA A 62 8.49 -23.49 11.87
C ALA A 62 7.33 -22.91 11.03
N PHE A 63 6.18 -23.59 10.99
CA PHE A 63 5.01 -23.11 10.26
C PHE A 63 4.44 -21.82 10.85
N LEU A 64 4.46 -21.67 12.18
CA LEU A 64 4.10 -20.42 12.85
C LEU A 64 4.99 -19.26 12.38
N GLY A 65 6.30 -19.50 12.27
CA GLY A 65 7.24 -18.52 11.72
C GLY A 65 6.98 -18.16 10.26
N VAL A 66 6.67 -19.13 9.40
CA VAL A 66 6.28 -18.89 8.00
C VAL A 66 4.98 -18.09 7.92
N SER A 67 3.98 -18.44 8.73
CA SER A 67 2.69 -17.74 8.80
C SER A 67 2.87 -16.27 9.17
N LEU A 68 3.69 -15.98 10.18
CA LEU A 68 4.06 -14.62 10.54
C LEU A 68 4.84 -13.91 9.41
N GLY A 69 5.71 -14.63 8.70
CA GLY A 69 6.43 -14.11 7.55
C GLY A 69 5.52 -13.73 6.38
N ILE A 70 4.48 -14.54 6.14
CA ILE A 70 3.41 -14.26 5.17
C ILE A 70 2.65 -13.01 5.58
N VAL A 71 2.24 -12.88 6.85
CA VAL A 71 1.58 -11.66 7.37
C VAL A 71 2.44 -10.43 7.07
N VAL A 72 3.75 -10.50 7.32
CA VAL A 72 4.66 -9.37 7.09
C VAL A 72 4.78 -9.03 5.61
N SER A 73 5.03 -10.04 4.78
CA SER A 73 5.28 -9.86 3.35
C SER A 73 4.01 -9.48 2.56
N THR A 74 2.83 -9.91 2.99
CA THR A 74 1.57 -9.60 2.32
C THR A 74 0.90 -8.35 2.89
N LEU A 75 0.74 -8.24 4.21
CA LEU A 75 -0.03 -7.17 4.85
C LEU A 75 0.83 -6.02 5.37
N LEU A 76 2.01 -6.29 5.93
CA LEU A 76 2.83 -5.22 6.50
C LEU A 76 3.64 -4.45 5.47
N LEU A 77 3.99 -5.00 4.32
CA LEU A 77 4.71 -4.25 3.28
C LEU A 77 3.99 -2.94 2.90
N PRO A 78 2.70 -2.93 2.52
CA PRO A 78 2.01 -1.68 2.19
C PRO A 78 1.93 -0.72 3.40
N ILE A 79 1.78 -1.24 4.61
CA ILE A 79 1.74 -0.40 5.81
C ILE A 79 3.12 0.21 6.11
N GLY A 80 4.18 -0.57 5.96
CA GLY A 80 5.56 -0.14 6.03
C GLY A 80 5.87 0.93 4.98
N TRP A 81 5.37 0.78 3.75
CA TRP A 81 5.44 1.81 2.72
C TRP A 81 4.81 3.13 3.19
N MET A 82 3.60 3.08 3.77
CA MET A 82 2.96 4.27 4.32
C MET A 82 3.77 4.92 5.43
N TYR A 83 4.26 4.08 6.34
CA TYR A 83 5.01 4.54 7.48
C TYR A 83 6.30 5.26 7.06
N LEU A 84 7.12 4.63 6.20
CA LEU A 84 8.38 5.23 5.80
C LEU A 84 8.15 6.51 4.97
N ARG A 85 7.20 6.49 4.04
CA ARG A 85 6.94 7.63 3.14
C ARG A 85 6.29 8.83 3.82
N SER A 86 5.48 8.60 4.86
CA SER A 86 4.87 9.69 5.64
C SER A 86 5.85 10.38 6.59
N ASN A 87 6.84 9.65 7.12
CA ASN A 87 7.82 10.20 8.06
C ASN A 87 8.92 11.03 7.40
N THR A 88 9.31 10.70 6.16
CA THR A 88 10.34 11.47 5.45
C THR A 88 9.83 12.80 4.91
N ASN A 89 8.61 12.84 4.37
CA ASN A 89 8.04 14.02 3.71
C ASN A 89 7.50 15.11 4.65
N ARG A 90 7.27 14.83 5.94
CA ARG A 90 6.61 15.77 6.88
C ARG A 90 7.53 16.70 7.66
N ARG A 91 8.82 16.34 7.83
CA ARG A 91 9.66 16.95 8.89
C ARG A 91 11.05 17.40 8.47
N GLN A 92 11.39 17.36 7.18
CA GLN A 92 12.57 18.08 6.71
C GLN A 92 12.33 18.87 5.43
N PRO A 93 12.86 20.10 5.36
CA PRO A 93 13.19 20.66 4.07
C PRO A 93 14.35 19.81 3.52
N TRP A 94 14.06 18.98 2.52
CA TRP A 94 15.02 18.31 1.62
C TRP A 94 16.20 19.22 1.20
N GLN A 95 16.00 20.53 1.29
CA GLN A 95 16.96 21.60 1.05
C GLN A 95 18.31 21.40 1.75
N VAL A 96 18.37 20.93 3.01
CA VAL A 96 19.66 20.81 3.73
C VAL A 96 20.53 19.68 3.16
N GLU A 97 19.94 18.52 2.89
CA GLU A 97 20.67 17.41 2.28
C GLU A 97 20.98 17.67 0.80
N GLU A 98 20.21 18.51 0.13
CA GLU A 98 20.41 18.81 -1.29
C GLU A 98 21.50 19.83 -1.57
N VAL A 99 21.78 20.73 -0.63
CA VAL A 99 22.84 21.73 -0.79
C VAL A 99 24.22 21.24 -0.37
N THR A 100 24.32 20.08 0.31
CA THR A 100 25.63 19.52 0.66
C THR A 100 26.37 18.94 -0.56
N ALA A 101 27.69 19.12 -0.57
CA ALA A 101 28.61 18.52 -1.55
C ALA A 101 28.88 17.02 -1.29
N ALA A 102 28.25 16.44 -0.28
CA ALA A 102 28.43 15.03 0.09
C ALA A 102 27.91 14.06 -1.00
N SER A 103 28.51 12.87 -1.05
CA SER A 103 28.12 11.82 -2.01
C SER A 103 26.66 11.40 -1.85
N ARG A 104 25.90 11.44 -2.95
CA ARG A 104 24.48 11.04 -2.99
C ARG A 104 24.29 9.55 -2.71
N VAL A 105 25.22 8.72 -3.16
CA VAL A 105 25.23 7.27 -2.86
C VAL A 105 25.40 7.04 -1.36
N ALA A 106 26.32 7.76 -0.71
CA ALA A 106 26.52 7.62 0.74
C ALA A 106 25.29 8.07 1.54
N ILE A 107 24.63 9.17 1.13
CA ILE A 107 23.38 9.63 1.76
C ILE A 107 22.26 8.60 1.55
N ALA A 108 22.10 8.08 0.32
CA ALA A 108 21.08 7.10 -0.01
C ALA A 108 21.26 5.80 0.80
N LEU A 109 22.49 5.29 0.92
CA LEU A 109 22.81 4.12 1.73
C LEU A 109 22.60 4.36 3.23
N GLY A 110 22.92 5.54 3.74
CA GLY A 110 22.65 5.90 5.14
C GLY A 110 21.15 5.93 5.46
N ARG A 111 20.33 6.51 4.56
CA ARG A 111 18.87 6.49 4.68
C ARG A 111 18.29 5.08 4.55
N PHE A 112 18.76 4.30 3.58
CA PHE A 112 18.40 2.90 3.41
C PHE A 112 18.66 2.11 4.69
N ALA A 113 19.86 2.24 5.27
CA ALA A 113 20.21 1.56 6.51
C ALA A 113 19.30 1.97 7.67
N ALA A 114 18.85 3.22 7.74
CA ALA A 114 17.91 3.66 8.76
C ALA A 114 16.52 3.03 8.58
N ASP A 115 16.01 3.02 7.34
CA ASP A 115 14.72 2.42 7.00
C ASP A 115 14.75 0.91 7.27
N ALA A 116 15.80 0.23 6.82
CA ALA A 116 16.05 -1.18 7.06
C ALA A 116 16.10 -1.48 8.57
N ALA A 117 16.87 -0.70 9.34
CA ALA A 117 16.96 -0.91 10.79
C ALA A 117 15.61 -0.79 11.50
N VAL A 118 14.76 0.16 11.10
CA VAL A 118 13.42 0.30 11.69
C VAL A 118 12.50 -0.86 11.31
N LEU A 119 12.49 -1.28 10.04
CA LEU A 119 11.70 -2.43 9.60
C LEU A 119 12.18 -3.74 10.23
N LEU A 120 13.50 -3.95 10.35
CA LEU A 120 14.07 -5.14 10.99
C LEU A 120 13.88 -5.12 12.51
N ALA A 121 13.87 -3.95 13.16
CA ALA A 121 13.49 -3.83 14.57
C ALA A 121 12.02 -4.22 14.80
N MET A 122 11.13 -3.84 13.87
CA MET A 122 9.75 -4.32 13.87
C MET A 122 9.68 -5.84 13.68
N LEU A 123 10.49 -6.41 12.78
CA LEU A 123 10.56 -7.86 12.60
C LEU A 123 11.08 -8.59 13.85
N ALA A 124 12.03 -7.99 14.57
CA ALA A 124 12.51 -8.49 15.85
C ALA A 124 11.40 -8.47 16.92
N ALA A 125 10.62 -7.38 17.01
CA ALA A 125 9.45 -7.32 17.90
C ALA A 125 8.40 -8.39 17.54
N LEU A 126 8.18 -8.64 16.25
CA LEU A 126 7.33 -9.74 15.78
C LEU A 126 7.86 -11.11 16.11
N THR A 127 9.18 -11.28 16.13
CA THR A 127 9.82 -12.53 16.56
C THR A 127 9.48 -12.83 18.02
N ILE A 128 9.56 -11.81 18.89
CA ILE A 128 9.16 -11.92 20.30
C ILE A 128 7.66 -12.24 20.42
N ALA A 129 6.81 -11.56 19.63
CA ALA A 129 5.38 -11.86 19.59
C ALA A 129 5.12 -13.31 19.14
N GLY A 130 5.85 -13.80 18.14
CA GLY A 130 5.79 -15.18 17.67
C GLY A 130 6.23 -16.19 18.74
N TRP A 131 7.23 -15.87 19.56
CA TRP A 131 7.62 -16.71 20.70
C TRP A 131 6.50 -16.82 21.74
N ILE A 132 5.90 -15.68 22.10
CA ILE A 132 4.75 -15.64 23.03
C ILE A 132 3.58 -16.45 22.46
N LEU A 133 3.31 -16.28 21.17
CA LEU A 133 2.24 -16.99 20.48
C LEU A 133 2.49 -18.51 20.44
N GLY A 134 3.74 -18.91 20.21
CA GLY A 134 4.16 -20.32 20.29
C GLY A 134 3.99 -20.90 21.70
N LEU A 135 4.21 -20.11 22.76
CA LEU A 135 3.92 -20.56 24.13
C LEU A 135 2.42 -20.74 24.39
N ILE A 136 1.57 -19.90 23.80
CA ILE A 136 0.11 -19.95 23.99
C ILE A 136 -0.52 -21.09 23.19
N ILE A 137 -0.11 -21.28 21.94
CA ILE A 137 -0.69 -22.27 21.03
C ILE A 137 -0.24 -23.68 21.38
N GLY A 138 1.01 -23.85 21.82
CA GLY A 138 1.61 -25.18 22.03
C GLY A 138 1.78 -25.97 20.73
N PRO A 139 2.74 -25.61 19.86
CA PRO A 139 2.97 -26.28 18.57
C PRO A 139 3.16 -27.79 18.69
N ALA A 140 2.76 -28.53 17.65
CA ALA A 140 2.79 -29.99 17.64
C ALA A 140 4.21 -30.58 17.81
N ASP A 141 5.24 -29.88 17.36
CA ASP A 141 6.66 -30.22 17.48
C ASP A 141 7.31 -29.65 18.76
N GLY A 142 6.51 -29.14 19.69
CA GLY A 142 6.96 -28.42 20.87
C GLY A 142 7.39 -26.98 20.56
N TRP A 143 7.64 -26.21 21.62
CA TRP A 143 8.05 -24.81 21.48
C TRP A 143 9.53 -24.69 21.10
N GLN A 144 9.80 -24.33 19.85
CA GLN A 144 11.14 -24.17 19.30
C GLN A 144 11.35 -22.72 18.80
N PRO A 145 11.77 -21.78 19.67
CA PRO A 145 11.85 -20.35 19.33
C PRO A 145 12.82 -20.06 18.17
N GLY A 146 13.87 -20.89 18.01
CA GLY A 146 14.81 -20.81 16.89
C GLY A 146 14.17 -21.11 15.54
N ALA A 147 13.29 -22.10 15.47
CA ALA A 147 12.58 -22.46 14.23
C ALA A 147 11.59 -21.35 13.82
N ILE A 148 10.86 -20.78 14.79
CA ILE A 148 9.98 -19.62 14.57
C ILE A 148 10.79 -18.45 14.00
N ALA A 149 11.91 -18.11 14.64
CA ALA A 149 12.74 -16.97 14.23
C ALA A 149 13.37 -17.20 12.85
N LEU A 150 13.96 -18.37 12.59
CA LEU A 150 14.61 -18.66 11.32
C LEU A 150 13.61 -18.56 10.15
N ALA A 151 12.45 -19.21 10.28
CA ALA A 151 11.40 -19.18 9.27
C ALA A 151 10.92 -17.76 9.00
N LEU A 152 10.59 -17.01 10.06
CA LEU A 152 10.14 -15.63 9.96
C LEU A 152 11.16 -14.73 9.26
N TRP A 153 12.43 -14.82 9.64
CA TRP A 153 13.48 -13.95 9.12
C TRP A 153 13.85 -14.28 7.67
N LEU A 154 13.93 -15.56 7.31
CA LEU A 154 14.21 -15.95 5.93
C LEU A 154 13.11 -15.51 4.96
N VAL A 155 11.85 -15.58 5.37
CA VAL A 155 10.71 -15.13 4.57
C VAL A 155 10.67 -13.59 4.53
N ALA A 156 10.56 -12.92 5.68
CA ALA A 156 10.19 -11.52 5.73
C ALA A 156 11.34 -10.51 5.59
N ALA A 157 12.54 -10.82 6.09
CA ALA A 157 13.62 -9.82 6.14
C ALA A 157 14.05 -9.32 4.75
N PRO A 158 14.25 -10.19 3.73
CA PRO A 158 14.59 -9.73 2.39
C PRO A 158 13.52 -8.85 1.75
N ALA A 159 12.24 -9.17 1.97
CA ALA A 159 11.12 -8.38 1.46
C ALA A 159 11.08 -6.97 2.11
N LEU A 160 11.34 -6.87 3.41
CA LEU A 160 11.46 -5.60 4.13
C LEU A 160 12.66 -4.76 3.67
N LEU A 161 13.79 -5.40 3.38
CA LEU A 161 14.95 -4.73 2.78
C LEU A 161 14.62 -4.21 1.38
N GLY A 162 13.93 -5.02 0.55
CA GLY A 162 13.44 -4.59 -0.76
C GLY A 162 12.51 -3.39 -0.68
N LEU A 163 11.58 -3.38 0.29
CA LEU A 163 10.69 -2.25 0.57
C LEU A 163 11.48 -0.97 0.91
N ALA A 164 12.48 -1.06 1.80
CA ALA A 164 13.34 0.07 2.13
C ALA A 164 14.09 0.59 0.89
N ALA A 165 14.62 -0.31 0.06
CA ALA A 165 15.34 0.06 -1.17
C ALA A 165 14.43 0.74 -2.21
N LEU A 166 13.23 0.21 -2.44
CA LEU A 166 12.24 0.80 -3.34
C LEU A 166 11.84 2.21 -2.92
N ARG A 167 11.73 2.45 -1.61
CA ARG A 167 11.42 3.79 -1.09
C ARG A 167 12.51 4.79 -1.45
N ILE A 168 13.78 4.41 -1.24
CA ILE A 168 14.93 5.27 -1.57
C ILE A 168 14.98 5.55 -3.08
N LEU A 169 14.72 4.53 -3.90
CA LEU A 169 14.64 4.68 -5.36
C LEU A 169 13.51 5.63 -5.79
N PHE A 170 12.33 5.50 -5.20
CA PHE A 170 11.18 6.31 -5.58
C PHE A 170 11.29 7.76 -5.08
N ASP A 171 11.99 7.98 -3.97
CA ASP A 171 12.35 9.33 -3.53
C ASP A 171 13.43 9.95 -4.45
N ALA A 172 14.34 9.14 -5.00
CA ALA A 172 15.38 9.62 -5.89
C ALA A 172 14.84 10.13 -7.24
N LEU A 173 13.76 9.53 -7.75
CA LEU A 173 13.18 9.84 -9.06
C LEU A 173 12.03 10.87 -8.94
N PRO A 174 12.09 12.03 -9.61
CA PRO A 174 11.03 13.06 -9.54
C PRO A 174 9.59 12.58 -9.82
N PRO A 175 9.30 11.76 -10.85
CA PRO A 175 7.92 11.36 -11.14
C PRO A 175 7.32 10.47 -10.05
N THR A 176 8.14 9.73 -9.32
CA THR A 176 7.68 8.76 -8.31
C THR A 176 7.55 9.37 -6.92
N ARG A 177 7.88 10.64 -6.70
CA ARG A 177 7.74 11.31 -5.38
C ARG A 177 6.30 11.61 -4.98
N GLY A 178 5.41 11.74 -5.96
CA GLY A 178 3.98 11.96 -5.73
C GLY A 178 3.17 10.65 -5.79
N GLY A 179 1.88 10.79 -6.07
CA GLY A 179 0.95 9.66 -6.11
C GLY A 179 1.24 8.61 -7.17
N PHE A 180 1.97 8.94 -8.22
CA PHE A 180 2.42 7.96 -9.21
C PHE A 180 3.37 6.92 -8.63
N GLY A 181 4.25 7.30 -7.68
CA GLY A 181 5.08 6.29 -7.01
C GLY A 181 4.28 5.40 -6.07
N ASP A 182 3.17 5.89 -5.49
CA ASP A 182 2.28 5.04 -4.69
C ASP A 182 1.60 3.99 -5.56
N PHE A 183 1.16 4.40 -6.75
CA PHE A 183 0.61 3.50 -7.75
C PHE A 183 1.63 2.45 -8.20
N LEU A 184 2.84 2.87 -8.59
CA LEU A 184 3.88 1.92 -8.98
C LEU A 184 4.22 0.95 -7.86
N TYR A 185 4.29 1.44 -6.61
CA TYR A 185 4.52 0.57 -5.46
C TYR A 185 3.40 -0.45 -5.30
N PHE A 186 2.13 -0.02 -5.41
CA PHE A 186 0.98 -0.92 -5.36
C PHE A 186 1.07 -1.99 -6.45
N VAL A 187 1.40 -1.62 -7.70
CA VAL A 187 1.58 -2.57 -8.80
C VAL A 187 2.72 -3.55 -8.50
N THR A 188 3.87 -3.06 -8.03
CA THR A 188 5.01 -3.91 -7.65
C THR A 188 4.65 -4.88 -6.53
N TRP A 189 3.97 -4.40 -5.49
CA TRP A 189 3.51 -5.21 -4.36
C TRP A 189 2.50 -6.28 -4.82
N MET A 190 1.49 -5.91 -5.61
CA MET A 190 0.55 -6.86 -6.21
C MET A 190 1.26 -7.91 -7.05
N THR A 191 2.18 -7.50 -7.91
CA THR A 191 2.98 -8.42 -8.74
C THR A 191 3.79 -9.36 -7.85
N SER A 192 4.33 -8.87 -6.74
CA SER A 192 5.10 -9.71 -5.82
C SER A 192 4.28 -10.78 -5.12
N ILE A 193 2.97 -10.58 -4.91
CA ILE A 193 2.06 -11.57 -4.32
C ILE A 193 1.56 -12.55 -5.38
N VAL A 194 1.26 -12.07 -6.59
CA VAL A 194 0.69 -12.90 -7.67
C VAL A 194 1.76 -13.74 -8.36
N ALA A 195 2.97 -13.21 -8.59
CA ALA A 195 4.02 -13.93 -9.32
C ALA A 195 4.40 -15.30 -8.71
N PRO A 196 4.52 -15.46 -7.37
CA PRO A 196 4.74 -16.77 -6.76
C PRO A 196 3.67 -17.80 -7.10
N ALA A 197 2.38 -17.40 -7.08
CA ALA A 197 1.25 -18.28 -7.43
C ALA A 197 1.25 -18.71 -8.91
N LEU A 198 1.95 -17.98 -9.79
CA LEU A 198 2.14 -18.39 -11.18
C LEU A 198 3.32 -19.35 -11.38
N SER A 199 4.16 -19.53 -10.35
CA SER A 199 5.34 -20.40 -10.37
C SER A 199 5.16 -21.70 -9.57
N GLU A 200 3.92 -22.05 -9.27
CA GLU A 200 3.56 -23.26 -8.55
C GLU A 200 4.00 -24.51 -9.33
N GLY A 201 4.52 -25.51 -8.60
CA GLY A 201 4.95 -26.77 -9.18
C GLY A 201 6.31 -26.73 -9.89
N GLU A 202 6.97 -25.57 -9.98
CA GLU A 202 8.33 -25.50 -10.51
C GLU A 202 9.32 -26.25 -9.61
N ALA A 203 10.26 -26.98 -10.21
CA ALA A 203 11.32 -27.67 -9.48
C ALA A 203 12.12 -26.69 -8.58
N PRO A 204 12.55 -27.14 -7.38
CA PRO A 204 13.34 -26.31 -6.47
C PRO A 204 14.64 -25.90 -7.15
N SER A 205 14.84 -24.60 -7.27
CA SER A 205 16.03 -24.01 -7.87
C SER A 205 16.21 -22.58 -7.40
N PHE A 206 17.43 -22.07 -7.48
CA PHE A 206 17.73 -20.66 -7.23
C PHE A 206 16.87 -19.73 -8.11
N ALA A 207 16.73 -20.04 -9.40
CA ALA A 207 15.95 -19.21 -10.33
C ALA A 207 14.46 -19.16 -9.98
N GLY A 208 13.87 -20.30 -9.61
CA GLY A 208 12.49 -20.36 -9.13
C GLY A 208 12.32 -19.61 -7.81
N ALA A 209 13.24 -19.78 -6.86
CA ALA A 209 13.22 -19.05 -5.60
C ALA A 209 13.41 -17.54 -5.78
N MET A 210 14.15 -17.09 -6.81
CA MET A 210 14.28 -15.68 -7.14
C MET A 210 12.97 -15.03 -7.59
N ARG A 211 12.01 -15.77 -8.17
CA ARG A 211 10.69 -15.22 -8.55
C ARG A 211 9.79 -15.00 -7.34
N ASP A 212 10.03 -15.74 -6.26
CA ASP A 212 9.34 -15.61 -4.99
C ASP A 212 9.95 -14.48 -4.14
N PHE A 213 9.71 -13.23 -4.52
CA PHE A 213 10.19 -12.08 -3.74
C PHE A 213 9.71 -12.10 -2.28
N PRO A 214 8.41 -12.36 -1.97
CA PRO A 214 7.93 -12.50 -0.60
C PRO A 214 8.58 -13.64 0.19
N GLY A 215 9.01 -14.71 -0.49
CA GLY A 215 9.74 -15.83 0.10
C GLY A 215 8.87 -16.91 0.73
N PHE A 216 7.55 -16.88 0.60
CA PHE A 216 6.68 -17.85 1.27
C PHE A 216 6.37 -19.10 0.46
N LEU A 217 6.62 -19.12 -0.86
CA LEU A 217 6.19 -20.21 -1.73
C LEU A 217 6.94 -21.52 -1.44
N ARG A 218 8.27 -21.46 -1.40
CA ARG A 218 9.10 -22.66 -1.22
C ARG A 218 8.91 -23.36 0.13
N PRO A 219 8.82 -22.64 1.26
CA PRO A 219 8.47 -23.24 2.54
C PRO A 219 7.10 -23.94 2.55
N LEU A 220 6.14 -23.49 1.73
CA LEU A 220 4.81 -24.09 1.64
C LEU A 220 4.75 -25.28 0.68
N GLN A 221 5.43 -25.21 -0.47
CA GLN A 221 5.29 -26.24 -1.51
C GLN A 221 6.29 -27.38 -1.41
N PHE A 222 7.56 -27.09 -1.13
CA PHE A 222 8.59 -28.13 -1.13
C PHE A 222 8.46 -29.07 0.08
N GLY A 223 7.99 -28.54 1.21
CA GLY A 223 7.69 -29.32 2.40
C GLY A 223 6.37 -30.08 2.35
N ALA A 224 5.55 -29.89 1.31
CA ALA A 224 4.22 -30.46 1.22
C ALA A 224 4.26 -31.94 0.78
N PRO A 225 3.31 -32.77 1.27
CA PRO A 225 3.17 -34.13 0.79
C PRO A 225 2.92 -34.21 -0.72
N ALA A 226 3.31 -35.33 -1.33
CA ALA A 226 3.08 -35.57 -2.75
C ALA A 226 1.58 -35.43 -3.08
N GLY A 227 1.25 -34.61 -4.09
CA GLY A 227 -0.13 -34.33 -4.50
C GLY A 227 -0.79 -33.12 -3.82
N ALA A 228 -0.16 -32.49 -2.81
CA ALA A 228 -0.68 -31.31 -2.11
C ALA A 228 0.12 -30.03 -2.45
N GLN A 229 0.35 -29.74 -3.73
CA GLN A 229 1.17 -28.59 -4.14
C GLN A 229 0.39 -27.28 -4.33
N ASP A 230 -0.93 -27.37 -4.39
CA ASP A 230 -1.82 -26.22 -4.43
C ASP A 230 -1.84 -25.53 -3.05
N PHE A 231 -1.78 -24.20 -3.03
CA PHE A 231 -1.88 -23.43 -1.79
C PHE A 231 -2.79 -22.23 -1.97
N ALA A 232 -3.49 -21.86 -0.90
CA ALA A 232 -4.35 -20.69 -0.88
C ALA A 232 -4.10 -19.87 0.39
N ILE A 233 -4.05 -18.55 0.23
CA ILE A 233 -3.90 -17.60 1.34
C ILE A 233 -5.09 -16.65 1.26
N GLY A 234 -6.04 -16.74 2.19
CA GLY A 234 -7.28 -15.96 2.15
C GLY A 234 -8.49 -16.70 2.70
N GLY A 235 -9.68 -16.27 2.29
CA GLY A 235 -10.91 -17.05 2.48
C GLY A 235 -10.94 -18.19 1.49
N VAL A 236 -11.06 -19.43 1.98
CA VAL A 236 -11.08 -20.64 1.16
C VAL A 236 -12.42 -21.32 1.39
N ASP A 237 -13.30 -21.28 0.39
CA ASP A 237 -14.70 -21.73 0.49
C ASP A 237 -14.86 -23.25 0.63
N ASP A 238 -13.76 -23.99 0.47
CA ASP A 238 -13.77 -25.40 0.08
C ASP A 238 -12.74 -26.23 0.88
N LEU A 239 -12.50 -25.84 2.13
CA LEU A 239 -11.60 -26.51 3.07
C LEU A 239 -12.08 -27.92 3.40
N LEU A 240 -11.22 -28.91 3.20
CA LEU A 240 -11.44 -30.28 3.61
C LEU A 240 -11.11 -30.44 5.11
N PRO A 241 -11.88 -31.25 5.86
CA PRO A 241 -11.56 -31.56 7.24
C PRO A 241 -10.22 -32.31 7.35
N GLY A 242 -9.46 -32.00 8.40
CA GLY A 242 -8.15 -32.59 8.65
C GLY A 242 -7.01 -31.58 8.57
N HIS A 243 -5.81 -32.06 8.90
CA HIS A 243 -4.59 -31.25 8.85
C HIS A 243 -3.51 -31.94 8.02
N VAL A 244 -2.74 -31.14 7.28
CA VAL A 244 -1.61 -31.62 6.48
C VAL A 244 -0.31 -31.39 7.21
N ALA A 245 0.49 -32.45 7.38
CA ALA A 245 1.83 -32.34 7.94
C ALA A 245 2.76 -31.70 6.90
N LEU A 246 3.34 -30.55 7.24
CA LEU A 246 4.22 -29.80 6.37
C LEU A 246 5.64 -29.78 6.93
N ASP A 247 6.62 -30.26 6.16
CA ASP A 247 8.04 -30.13 6.52
C ASP A 247 8.58 -28.76 6.06
N VAL A 248 8.24 -27.74 6.84
CA VAL A 248 8.65 -26.36 6.59
C VAL A 248 10.18 -26.23 6.56
N MET A 249 10.89 -26.99 7.38
CA MET A 249 12.35 -26.91 7.47
C MET A 249 13.00 -27.45 6.21
N ALA A 250 12.51 -28.56 5.64
CA ALA A 250 12.93 -29.02 4.32
C ALA A 250 12.66 -27.95 3.24
N GLY A 251 11.52 -27.24 3.32
CA GLY A 251 11.21 -26.13 2.43
C GLY A 251 12.18 -24.94 2.53
N LEU A 252 12.52 -24.53 3.76
CA LEU A 252 13.48 -23.45 4.04
C LEU A 252 14.91 -23.79 3.62
N PHE A 253 15.29 -25.07 3.63
CA PHE A 253 16.59 -25.54 3.15
C PHE A 253 16.54 -26.18 1.77
N SER A 254 15.47 -25.91 1.01
CA SER A 254 15.35 -26.38 -0.36
C SER A 254 16.44 -25.75 -1.26
N PRO A 255 16.90 -26.47 -2.30
CA PRO A 255 17.97 -26.00 -3.17
C PRO A 255 17.75 -24.58 -3.71
N GLY A 256 18.68 -23.67 -3.39
CA GLY A 256 18.69 -22.29 -3.89
C GLY A 256 17.81 -21.30 -3.12
N TYR A 257 17.04 -21.74 -2.12
CA TYR A 257 16.15 -20.84 -1.39
C TYR A 257 16.92 -19.85 -0.53
N VAL A 258 17.82 -20.31 0.35
CA VAL A 258 18.61 -19.44 1.24
C VAL A 258 19.48 -18.48 0.43
N GLU A 259 20.12 -18.98 -0.64
CA GLU A 259 20.91 -18.19 -1.57
C GLU A 259 20.07 -17.09 -2.22
N SER A 260 18.82 -17.39 -2.62
CA SER A 260 17.91 -16.38 -3.17
C SER A 260 17.56 -15.29 -2.14
N ARG A 261 17.39 -15.65 -0.86
CA ARG A 261 17.08 -14.68 0.21
C ARG A 261 18.24 -13.71 0.41
N LEU A 262 19.47 -14.24 0.44
CA LEU A 262 20.69 -13.45 0.52
C LEU A 262 20.90 -12.59 -0.75
N ALA A 263 20.60 -13.13 -1.93
CA ALA A 263 20.65 -12.39 -3.18
C ALA A 263 19.67 -11.21 -3.18
N TRP A 264 18.43 -11.40 -2.73
CA TRP A 264 17.46 -10.32 -2.59
C TRP A 264 17.90 -9.23 -1.61
N ALA A 265 18.52 -9.60 -0.48
CA ALA A 265 19.12 -8.65 0.44
C ALA A 265 20.26 -7.85 -0.24
N GLY A 266 21.11 -8.51 -1.02
CA GLY A 266 22.15 -7.85 -1.82
C GLY A 266 21.59 -6.90 -2.89
N ILE A 267 20.56 -7.33 -3.62
CA ILE A 267 19.84 -6.51 -4.62
C ILE A 267 19.26 -5.26 -3.97
N ALA A 268 18.69 -5.36 -2.76
CA ALA A 268 18.18 -4.19 -2.04
C ALA A 268 19.26 -3.14 -1.79
N VAL A 269 20.46 -3.56 -1.37
CA VAL A 269 21.61 -2.65 -1.18
C VAL A 269 22.03 -2.02 -2.51
N LEU A 270 22.09 -2.79 -3.59
CA LEU A 270 22.43 -2.29 -4.93
C LEU A 270 21.41 -1.28 -5.45
N VAL A 271 20.12 -1.54 -5.26
CA VAL A 271 19.02 -0.63 -5.62
C VAL A 271 19.13 0.68 -4.84
N ALA A 272 19.42 0.62 -3.54
CA ALA A 272 19.64 1.82 -2.72
C ALA A 272 20.86 2.63 -3.16
N ALA A 273 21.96 1.96 -3.50
CA ALA A 273 23.15 2.63 -4.06
C ALA A 273 22.85 3.29 -5.41
N PHE A 274 22.16 2.56 -6.30
CA PHE A 274 21.73 3.05 -7.60
C PHE A 274 20.80 4.26 -7.49
N ALA A 275 19.87 4.24 -6.53
CA ALA A 275 19.00 5.36 -6.22
C ALA A 275 19.80 6.64 -5.92
N GLY A 276 20.93 6.52 -5.20
CA GLY A 276 21.85 7.63 -4.97
C GLY A 276 22.52 8.15 -6.25
N LEU A 277 22.83 7.27 -7.21
CA LEU A 277 23.39 7.66 -8.51
C LEU A 277 22.39 8.42 -9.38
N VAL A 278 21.13 7.98 -9.40
CA VAL A 278 20.07 8.61 -10.21
C VAL A 278 19.35 9.76 -9.51
N TYR A 279 19.74 10.08 -8.27
CA TYR A 279 19.10 11.08 -7.43
C TYR A 279 19.08 12.46 -8.08
N ARG A 280 17.90 13.08 -8.15
CA ARG A 280 17.73 14.45 -8.64
C ARG A 280 17.27 15.38 -7.50
N PRO A 281 17.92 16.52 -7.24
CA PRO A 281 17.46 17.44 -6.18
C PRO A 281 16.00 17.91 -6.35
N HIS A 282 15.28 18.11 -5.25
CA HIS A 282 13.98 18.74 -5.16
C HIS A 282 14.11 20.23 -5.46
N ARG A 283 14.16 20.54 -6.76
CA ARG A 283 14.03 21.92 -7.21
C ARG A 283 12.60 22.36 -6.92
N ALA A 284 12.44 23.44 -6.15
CA ALA A 284 11.20 24.19 -6.17
C ALA A 284 10.90 24.46 -7.64
N SER A 285 9.83 23.84 -8.14
CA SER A 285 9.37 24.06 -9.48
C SER A 285 8.97 25.54 -9.58
N ARG A 286 9.94 26.44 -9.84
CA ARG A 286 9.66 27.61 -10.67
C ARG A 286 9.00 27.00 -11.88
N GLY A 287 7.74 27.34 -12.13
CA GLY A 287 6.90 26.79 -13.19
C GLY A 287 7.50 26.99 -14.58
N ARG A 288 8.64 26.37 -14.86
CA ARG A 288 9.17 26.10 -16.18
C ARG A 288 8.22 25.07 -16.73
N ARG A 289 7.16 25.56 -17.38
CA ARG A 289 6.90 25.42 -18.82
C ARG A 289 7.66 24.27 -19.54
N LEU A 290 7.83 23.12 -18.89
CA LEU A 290 8.29 21.87 -19.47
C LEU A 290 7.20 20.84 -19.20
N THR A 291 6.15 20.81 -20.03
CA THR A 291 6.14 20.24 -21.40
C THR A 291 6.08 18.70 -21.39
N GLY A 292 5.01 18.18 -20.82
CA GLY A 292 4.42 16.94 -21.31
C GLY A 292 2.99 17.23 -21.73
N ARG A 293 2.52 16.64 -22.84
CA ARG A 293 1.07 16.62 -23.16
C ARG A 293 0.28 16.12 -21.93
N TRP A 294 0.84 15.15 -21.22
CA TRP A 294 0.29 14.56 -20.00
C TRP A 294 0.09 15.55 -18.83
N SER A 295 1.02 16.46 -18.55
CA SER A 295 0.83 17.40 -17.43
C SER A 295 -0.23 18.45 -17.73
N ARG A 296 -0.36 18.87 -19.00
CA ARG A 296 -1.50 19.70 -19.45
C ARG A 296 -2.82 18.94 -19.36
N LEU A 297 -2.84 17.65 -19.68
CA LEU A 297 -4.04 16.83 -19.56
C LEU A 297 -4.43 16.57 -18.10
N LEU A 298 -3.45 16.40 -17.20
CA LEU A 298 -3.70 16.16 -15.77
C LEU A 298 -4.01 17.44 -14.97
N SER A 299 -3.53 18.60 -15.40
CA SER A 299 -3.77 19.86 -14.68
C SER A 299 -5.18 20.43 -14.93
N ALA A 300 -5.73 21.11 -13.93
CA ALA A 300 -6.99 21.86 -14.03
C ALA A 300 -6.88 23.08 -14.97
N GLY A 301 -5.67 23.41 -15.42
CA GLY A 301 -5.34 24.69 -16.05
C GLY A 301 -5.07 25.79 -15.02
N PRO A 302 -4.41 26.90 -15.41
CA PRO A 302 -4.35 28.08 -14.57
C PRO A 302 -5.76 28.62 -14.34
N PRO A 303 -6.05 29.22 -13.16
CA PRO A 303 -7.29 29.97 -13.00
C PRO A 303 -7.36 31.07 -14.06
N PRO A 304 -8.55 31.44 -14.53
CA PRO A 304 -8.70 32.61 -15.40
C PRO A 304 -8.10 33.83 -14.69
N ALA A 305 -7.50 34.73 -15.46
CA ALA A 305 -6.98 35.98 -14.92
C ALA A 305 -8.09 36.71 -14.15
N ALA A 306 -7.74 37.29 -13.00
CA ALA A 306 -8.69 38.10 -12.26
C ALA A 306 -9.10 39.29 -13.14
N ASP A 307 -10.38 39.35 -13.50
CA ASP A 307 -10.93 40.46 -14.25
C ASP A 307 -11.42 41.52 -13.25
N PRO A 308 -10.77 42.69 -13.16
CA PRO A 308 -11.17 43.74 -12.23
C PRO A 308 -12.53 44.34 -12.58
N ALA A 309 -13.03 44.13 -13.81
CA ALA A 309 -14.35 44.55 -14.26
C ALA A 309 -15.40 43.42 -14.11
N ALA A 310 -15.04 42.26 -13.55
CA ALA A 310 -15.98 41.17 -13.36
C ALA A 310 -17.15 41.62 -12.47
N PRO A 311 -18.42 41.38 -12.89
CA PRO A 311 -19.56 41.68 -12.05
C PRO A 311 -19.49 40.87 -10.77
N ALA A 312 -20.08 41.39 -9.70
CA ALA A 312 -20.18 40.69 -8.42
C ALA A 312 -20.72 39.26 -8.64
N ALA A 313 -20.10 38.29 -7.98
CA ALA A 313 -20.50 36.89 -8.11
C ALA A 313 -22.00 36.74 -7.80
N LYS A 314 -22.75 36.16 -8.74
CA LYS A 314 -24.19 35.92 -8.55
C LYS A 314 -24.40 35.08 -7.28
N ARG A 315 -25.36 35.50 -6.45
CA ARG A 315 -25.75 34.70 -5.29
C ARG A 315 -26.25 33.33 -5.79
N ILE A 316 -25.67 32.27 -5.24
CA ILE A 316 -26.13 30.91 -5.49
C ILE A 316 -27.46 30.73 -4.74
N ALA A 317 -28.53 30.39 -5.46
CA ALA A 317 -29.85 30.19 -4.90
C ALA A 317 -29.89 29.07 -3.84
N VAL A 318 -29.09 28.02 -4.03
CA VAL A 318 -28.96 26.89 -3.10
C VAL A 318 -27.48 26.66 -2.75
N PRO A 319 -26.95 27.33 -1.70
CA PRO A 319 -25.52 27.30 -1.37
C PRO A 319 -24.96 25.89 -1.19
N ALA A 320 -25.74 24.98 -0.60
CA ALA A 320 -25.34 23.58 -0.39
C ALA A 320 -25.13 22.82 -1.71
N LEU A 321 -26.05 22.97 -2.67
CA LEU A 321 -25.93 22.35 -4.00
C LEU A 321 -24.74 22.94 -4.77
N GLY A 322 -24.56 24.26 -4.68
CA GLY A 322 -23.40 24.94 -5.25
C GLY A 322 -22.08 24.39 -4.71
N LEU A 323 -22.01 24.09 -3.41
CA LEU A 323 -20.84 23.48 -2.79
C LEU A 323 -20.61 22.05 -3.28
N ILE A 324 -21.66 21.21 -3.35
CA ILE A 324 -21.55 19.83 -3.86
C ILE A 324 -21.03 19.82 -5.31
N LEU A 325 -21.58 20.69 -6.17
CA LEU A 325 -21.14 20.80 -7.56
C LEU A 325 -19.71 21.32 -7.68
N ALA A 326 -19.31 22.26 -6.81
CA ALA A 326 -17.94 22.75 -6.76
C ALA A 326 -16.97 21.64 -6.34
N GLU A 327 -17.31 20.87 -5.30
CA GLU A 327 -16.53 19.71 -4.86
C GLU A 327 -16.43 18.66 -5.97
N ALA A 328 -17.53 18.30 -6.64
CA ALA A 328 -17.53 17.35 -7.76
C ALA A 328 -16.61 17.80 -8.91
N ARG A 329 -16.63 19.10 -9.24
CA ARG A 329 -15.76 19.69 -10.27
C ARG A 329 -14.28 19.63 -9.87
N LEU A 330 -13.97 19.81 -8.59
CA LEU A 330 -12.60 19.78 -8.06
C LEU A 330 -12.07 18.34 -7.92
N ILE A 331 -12.94 17.38 -7.60
CA ILE A 331 -12.62 15.94 -7.61
C ILE A 331 -12.26 15.53 -9.05
N LEU A 332 -13.09 15.87 -10.05
CA LEU A 332 -12.82 15.61 -11.48
C LEU A 332 -11.93 16.66 -12.17
N ALA A 333 -11.03 17.30 -11.41
CA ALA A 333 -10.12 18.28 -11.98
C ALA A 333 -9.13 17.61 -12.96
N GLY A 334 -8.94 18.23 -14.12
CA GLY A 334 -8.06 17.74 -15.18
C GLY A 334 -8.80 17.11 -16.35
N ARG A 335 -8.27 17.29 -17.57
CA ARG A 335 -8.86 16.74 -18.80
C ARG A 335 -8.74 15.22 -18.87
N LEU A 336 -7.61 14.66 -18.45
CA LEU A 336 -7.39 13.21 -18.47
C LEU A 336 -8.37 12.50 -17.54
N PHE A 337 -8.60 13.02 -16.34
CA PHE A 337 -9.58 12.44 -15.41
C PHE A 337 -10.98 12.39 -16.01
N LYS A 338 -11.40 13.43 -16.75
CA LYS A 338 -12.68 13.43 -17.46
C LYS A 338 -12.73 12.41 -18.58
N LEU A 339 -11.64 12.24 -19.34
CA LEU A 339 -11.56 11.22 -20.39
C LEU A 339 -11.59 9.81 -19.79
N LEU A 340 -10.88 9.57 -18.69
CA LEU A 340 -10.91 8.30 -17.98
C LEU A 340 -12.27 8.03 -17.33
N ALA A 341 -12.94 9.06 -16.81
CA ALA A 341 -14.31 8.97 -16.30
C ALA A 341 -15.28 8.61 -17.42
N LEU A 342 -15.14 9.22 -18.60
CA LEU A 342 -15.91 8.86 -19.78
C LEU A 342 -15.62 7.41 -20.22
N ALA A 343 -14.36 6.98 -20.21
CA ALA A 343 -14.00 5.61 -20.50
C ALA A 343 -14.62 4.61 -19.50
N ALA A 344 -14.59 4.92 -18.20
CA ALA A 344 -15.24 4.11 -17.17
C ALA A 344 -16.77 4.08 -17.33
N PHE A 345 -17.38 5.21 -17.70
CA PHE A 345 -18.80 5.30 -18.02
C PHE A 345 -19.16 4.40 -19.23
N VAL A 346 -18.40 4.50 -20.33
CA VAL A 346 -18.59 3.63 -21.50
C VAL A 346 -18.33 2.16 -21.14
N PHE A 347 -17.35 1.88 -20.29
CA PHE A 347 -17.07 0.52 -19.84
C PHE A 347 -18.21 -0.06 -19.01
N ALA A 348 -18.86 0.73 -18.15
CA ALA A 348 -20.11 0.33 -17.47
C ALA A 348 -21.27 0.09 -18.45
N ALA A 349 -21.27 0.76 -19.61
CA ALA A 349 -22.25 0.55 -20.69
C ALA A 349 -22.06 -0.79 -21.45
N LEU A 350 -20.88 -1.40 -21.37
CA LEU A 350 -20.53 -2.56 -22.19
C LEU A 350 -20.21 -3.81 -21.36
N GLY A 351 -19.62 -3.66 -20.19
CA GLY A 351 -19.17 -4.75 -19.33
C GLY A 351 -20.11 -5.08 -18.18
N GLU A 352 -19.74 -6.11 -17.44
CA GLU A 352 -20.35 -6.45 -16.15
C GLU A 352 -20.03 -5.37 -15.11
N PHE A 353 -21.07 -4.84 -14.46
CA PHE A 353 -20.89 -3.72 -13.55
C PHE A 353 -20.15 -4.12 -12.27
N ARG A 354 -20.53 -5.25 -11.66
CA ARG A 354 -20.01 -5.67 -10.35
C ARG A 354 -18.51 -5.96 -10.37
N HIS A 355 -18.06 -6.86 -11.23
CA HIS A 355 -16.69 -7.37 -11.20
C HIS A 355 -15.71 -6.61 -12.11
N ALA A 356 -16.19 -5.76 -13.02
CA ALA A 356 -15.33 -5.03 -13.95
C ALA A 356 -15.50 -3.52 -13.85
N ALA A 357 -16.69 -2.99 -14.18
CA ALA A 357 -16.84 -1.54 -14.33
C ALA A 357 -16.82 -0.77 -13.01
N SER A 358 -17.40 -1.32 -11.94
CA SER A 358 -17.40 -0.72 -10.60
C SER A 358 -15.99 -0.64 -10.01
N PRO A 359 -15.17 -1.72 -10.00
CA PRO A 359 -13.77 -1.62 -9.60
C PRO A 359 -12.97 -0.62 -10.44
N ALA A 360 -13.16 -0.58 -11.76
CA ALA A 360 -12.46 0.38 -12.63
C ALA A 360 -12.84 1.84 -12.30
N ALA A 361 -14.14 2.12 -12.09
CA ALA A 361 -14.64 3.43 -11.69
C ALA A 361 -14.12 3.83 -10.29
N LEU A 362 -14.14 2.89 -9.34
CA LEU A 362 -13.62 3.09 -8.00
C LEU A 362 -12.12 3.40 -8.02
N LEU A 363 -11.33 2.65 -8.79
CA LEU A 363 -9.89 2.89 -8.94
C LEU A 363 -9.60 4.32 -9.40
N LEU A 364 -10.32 4.80 -10.41
CA LEU A 364 -10.22 6.18 -10.88
C LEU A 364 -10.56 7.19 -9.76
N LEU A 365 -11.66 6.96 -9.06
CA LEU A 365 -12.13 7.84 -7.99
C LEU A 365 -11.22 7.84 -6.77
N ILE A 366 -10.55 6.73 -6.43
CA ILE A 366 -9.58 6.68 -5.34
C ILE A 366 -8.49 7.75 -5.52
N PHE A 367 -7.95 7.90 -6.74
CA PHE A 367 -6.97 8.95 -7.00
C PHE A 367 -7.56 10.36 -6.88
N ALA A 368 -8.74 10.57 -7.47
CA ALA A 368 -9.41 11.87 -7.49
C ALA A 368 -9.81 12.33 -6.08
N LEU A 369 -10.49 11.47 -5.33
CA LEU A 369 -10.95 11.71 -3.96
C LEU A 369 -9.77 11.95 -3.03
N THR A 370 -8.76 11.09 -3.05
CA THR A 370 -7.63 11.22 -2.11
C THR A 370 -6.73 12.42 -2.42
N ALA A 371 -6.54 12.74 -3.70
CA ALA A 371 -5.82 13.96 -4.09
C ALA A 371 -6.55 15.22 -3.65
N HIS A 372 -7.88 15.24 -3.80
CA HIS A 372 -8.69 16.40 -3.40
C HIS A 372 -8.83 16.52 -1.87
N ALA A 373 -9.15 15.43 -1.18
CA ALA A 373 -9.20 15.38 0.28
C ALA A 373 -7.87 15.81 0.91
N GLY A 374 -6.74 15.34 0.36
CA GLY A 374 -5.41 15.72 0.83
C GLY A 374 -5.11 17.22 0.67
N ARG A 375 -5.67 17.89 -0.35
CA ARG A 375 -5.56 19.35 -0.50
C ARG A 375 -6.48 20.07 0.50
N CYS A 376 -7.71 19.63 0.65
CA CYS A 376 -8.69 20.27 1.53
C CYS A 376 -8.32 20.17 3.02
N GLU A 377 -7.70 19.07 3.43
CA GLU A 377 -7.36 18.77 4.82
C GLU A 377 -5.88 19.03 5.17
N ALA A 378 -5.12 19.66 4.28
CA ALA A 378 -3.76 20.10 4.59
C ALA A 378 -3.80 21.13 5.74
N ARG A 379 -3.04 20.89 6.83
CA ARG A 379 -3.14 21.66 8.09
C ARG A 379 -3.11 23.18 7.91
N GLY A 380 -2.28 23.70 7.00
CA GLY A 380 -2.21 25.14 6.72
C GLY A 380 -3.43 25.70 5.98
N LEU A 381 -4.07 24.90 5.11
CA LEU A 381 -5.24 25.30 4.34
C LEU A 381 -6.53 25.21 5.17
N VAL A 382 -6.62 24.26 6.11
CA VAL A 382 -7.76 24.16 7.03
C VAL A 382 -7.86 25.44 7.88
N ALA A 383 -6.75 26.02 8.32
CA ALA A 383 -6.76 27.30 9.04
C ALA A 383 -7.38 28.44 8.21
N LEU A 384 -7.15 28.46 6.89
CA LEU A 384 -7.74 29.47 6.00
C LEU A 384 -9.27 29.31 5.84
N THR A 385 -9.83 28.15 6.19
CA THR A 385 -11.29 27.96 6.16
C THR A 385 -12.00 28.62 7.33
N ALA A 386 -11.27 29.08 8.36
CA ALA A 386 -11.87 29.84 9.46
C ALA A 386 -12.53 31.15 9.00
N THR A 387 -12.09 31.71 7.86
CA THR A 387 -12.68 32.91 7.24
C THR A 387 -13.67 32.58 6.12
N ALA A 388 -13.89 31.29 5.82
CA ALA A 388 -14.85 30.89 4.81
C ALA A 388 -16.29 31.01 5.34
N PRO A 389 -17.27 31.33 4.48
CA PRO A 389 -18.67 31.47 4.90
C PRO A 389 -19.34 30.14 5.30
N LEU A 390 -18.70 29.00 4.98
CA LEU A 390 -19.22 27.67 5.26
C LEU A 390 -18.27 26.92 6.19
N SER A 391 -18.84 26.18 7.14
CA SER A 391 -18.05 25.42 8.11
C SER A 391 -17.25 24.30 7.43
N PRO A 392 -16.10 23.89 8.03
CA PRO A 392 -15.33 22.75 7.53
C PRO A 392 -16.15 21.46 7.41
N TRP A 393 -17.10 21.25 8.33
CA TRP A 393 -18.01 20.09 8.29
C TRP A 393 -18.97 20.11 7.12
N ALA A 394 -19.53 21.27 6.76
CA ALA A 394 -20.39 21.39 5.58
C ALA A 394 -19.62 21.05 4.30
N ARG A 395 -18.35 21.46 4.20
CA ARG A 395 -17.48 21.10 3.08
C ARG A 395 -17.17 19.60 3.03
N ARG A 396 -16.88 18.97 4.17
CA ARG A 396 -16.67 17.51 4.24
C ARG A 396 -17.93 16.73 3.84
N GLY A 397 -19.11 17.18 4.27
CA GLY A 397 -20.38 16.60 3.84
C GLY A 397 -20.59 16.73 2.33
N ALA A 398 -20.35 17.92 1.77
CA ALA A 398 -20.44 18.15 0.33
C ALA A 398 -19.42 17.32 -0.47
N PHE A 399 -18.21 17.12 0.05
CA PHE A 399 -17.20 16.23 -0.55
C PHE A 399 -17.72 14.79 -0.63
N VAL A 400 -18.31 14.27 0.44
CA VAL A 400 -18.86 12.91 0.48
C VAL A 400 -20.01 12.77 -0.51
N LEU A 401 -20.97 13.71 -0.50
CA LEU A 401 -22.09 13.72 -1.44
C LEU A 401 -21.62 13.83 -2.89
N ALA A 402 -20.61 14.65 -3.16
CA ALA A 402 -20.03 14.78 -4.49
C ALA A 402 -19.37 13.48 -4.94
N GLY A 403 -18.55 12.83 -4.10
CA GLY A 403 -17.90 11.57 -4.44
C GLY A 403 -18.89 10.42 -4.67
N THR A 404 -19.91 10.29 -3.80
CA THR A 404 -21.00 9.33 -4.00
C THR A 404 -21.77 9.62 -5.28
N GLY A 405 -22.13 10.89 -5.53
CA GLY A 405 -22.82 11.33 -6.73
C GLY A 405 -22.04 11.03 -8.01
N LEU A 406 -20.72 11.24 -8.01
CA LEU A 406 -19.85 10.89 -9.14
C LEU A 406 -19.85 9.37 -9.42
N THR A 407 -19.85 8.54 -8.37
CA THR A 407 -19.90 7.08 -8.52
C THR A 407 -21.23 6.64 -9.14
N LEU A 408 -22.34 7.22 -8.68
CA LEU A 408 -23.67 7.00 -9.27
C LEU A 408 -23.73 7.43 -10.73
N LEU A 409 -23.15 8.59 -11.08
CA LEU A 409 -23.09 9.06 -12.46
C LEU A 409 -22.32 8.09 -13.37
N LEU A 410 -21.22 7.52 -12.89
CA LEU A 410 -20.44 6.51 -13.63
C LEU A 410 -21.19 5.18 -13.79
N ALA A 411 -22.14 4.88 -12.91
CA ALA A 411 -22.93 3.66 -12.91
C ALA A 411 -24.21 3.72 -13.76
N LEU A 412 -24.67 4.93 -14.13
CA LEU A 412 -25.89 5.14 -14.92
C LEU A 412 -26.07 4.21 -16.14
N PRO A 413 -25.05 3.97 -17.00
CA PRO A 413 -25.25 3.20 -18.22
C PRO A 413 -25.34 1.68 -17.97
N ALA A 414 -25.06 1.22 -16.75
CA ALA A 414 -25.26 -0.18 -16.35
C ALA A 414 -26.67 -0.46 -15.80
N ILE A 415 -27.45 0.58 -15.44
CA ILE A 415 -28.79 0.45 -14.85
C ILE A 415 -29.75 -0.40 -15.71
N PRO A 416 -29.81 -0.25 -17.05
CA PRO A 416 -30.73 -1.04 -17.86
C PRO A 416 -30.48 -2.56 -17.79
N ARG A 417 -29.26 -2.98 -17.43
CA ARG A 417 -28.86 -4.40 -17.33
C ARG A 417 -28.87 -4.93 -15.90
N GLY A 418 -28.49 -4.12 -14.92
CA GLY A 418 -28.34 -4.56 -13.52
C GLY A 418 -29.37 -3.97 -12.53
N GLY A 419 -30.33 -3.19 -13.01
CA GLY A 419 -31.44 -2.68 -12.20
C GLY A 419 -31.01 -1.82 -11.01
N ALA A 420 -31.76 -1.92 -9.90
CA ALA A 420 -31.51 -1.13 -8.69
C ALA A 420 -30.25 -1.54 -7.93
N GLU A 421 -29.78 -2.78 -8.08
CA GLU A 421 -28.58 -3.28 -7.39
C GLU A 421 -27.32 -2.50 -7.79
N VAL A 422 -27.23 -2.11 -9.08
CA VAL A 422 -26.16 -1.24 -9.60
C VAL A 422 -26.11 0.09 -8.84
N LEU A 423 -27.27 0.69 -8.55
CA LEU A 423 -27.34 1.95 -7.81
C LEU A 423 -26.93 1.78 -6.35
N VAL A 424 -27.36 0.70 -5.70
CA VAL A 424 -26.99 0.40 -4.31
C VAL A 424 -25.49 0.17 -4.19
N LEU A 425 -24.91 -0.63 -5.10
CA LEU A 425 -23.49 -0.90 -5.14
C LEU A 425 -22.66 0.36 -5.42
N ALA A 426 -23.07 1.17 -6.40
CA ALA A 426 -22.41 2.43 -6.73
C ALA A 426 -22.51 3.47 -5.59
N ALA A 427 -23.67 3.56 -4.93
CA ALA A 427 -23.85 4.42 -3.77
C ALA A 427 -22.96 3.98 -2.60
N GLY A 428 -22.95 2.67 -2.29
CA GLY A 428 -22.17 2.09 -1.20
C GLY A 428 -20.67 2.28 -1.39
N THR A 429 -20.15 1.87 -2.56
CA THR A 429 -18.73 2.02 -2.89
C THR A 429 -18.29 3.49 -2.92
N GLY A 430 -19.09 4.37 -3.52
CA GLY A 430 -18.80 5.80 -3.55
C GLY A 430 -18.81 6.48 -2.18
N LEU A 431 -19.77 6.10 -1.33
CA LEU A 431 -19.89 6.60 0.05
C LEU A 431 -18.69 6.18 0.90
N VAL A 432 -18.38 4.88 0.92
CA VAL A 432 -17.25 4.33 1.68
C VAL A 432 -15.95 4.96 1.21
N ALA A 433 -15.71 5.02 -0.11
CA ALA A 433 -14.48 5.59 -0.65
C ALA A 433 -14.30 7.07 -0.26
N SER A 434 -15.37 7.85 -0.34
CA SER A 434 -15.33 9.27 0.00
C SER A 434 -15.15 9.51 1.50
N LEU A 435 -15.80 8.71 2.36
CA LEU A 435 -15.63 8.78 3.82
C LEU A 435 -14.20 8.43 4.22
N VAL A 436 -13.65 7.33 3.73
CA VAL A 436 -12.27 6.92 4.01
C VAL A 436 -11.29 7.97 3.49
N ALA A 437 -11.51 8.51 2.29
CA ALA A 437 -10.68 9.56 1.72
C ALA A 437 -10.61 10.81 2.61
N ILE A 438 -11.77 11.35 3.02
CA ILE A 438 -11.82 12.60 3.79
C ILE A 438 -11.44 12.41 5.25
N ALA A 439 -11.86 11.31 5.90
CA ALA A 439 -11.50 11.02 7.28
C ALA A 439 -10.01 10.71 7.41
N GLY A 440 -9.48 9.88 6.51
CA GLY A 440 -8.04 9.57 6.46
C GLY A 440 -7.21 10.82 6.17
N ALA A 441 -7.67 11.71 5.28
CA ALA A 441 -7.00 12.98 5.02
C ALA A 441 -7.09 13.95 6.22
N ALA A 442 -8.21 14.01 6.94
CA ALA A 442 -8.38 14.85 8.12
C ALA A 442 -7.45 14.43 9.28
N VAL A 443 -7.31 13.12 9.51
CA VAL A 443 -6.42 12.58 10.56
C VAL A 443 -4.95 12.73 10.15
N SER A 444 -4.63 12.38 8.90
CA SER A 444 -3.22 12.36 8.46
C SER A 444 -2.71 13.73 8.00
N GLY A 445 -3.59 14.64 7.58
CA GLY A 445 -3.24 15.87 6.88
C GLY A 445 -2.63 15.63 5.49
N SER A 446 -2.82 14.46 4.90
CA SER A 446 -2.36 14.15 3.53
C SER A 446 -3.29 13.20 2.78
N GLY A 447 -3.26 13.28 1.45
CA GLY A 447 -4.00 12.35 0.59
C GLY A 447 -3.34 10.98 0.42
N PHE A 448 -2.20 10.76 1.07
CA PHE A 448 -1.37 9.56 0.85
C PHE A 448 -1.90 8.34 1.62
N ALA A 449 -2.02 8.45 2.95
CA ALA A 449 -2.52 7.38 3.79
C ALA A 449 -3.92 6.87 3.37
N PRO A 450 -4.94 7.75 3.16
CA PRO A 450 -6.24 7.27 2.70
C PRO A 450 -6.18 6.57 1.34
N ARG A 451 -5.26 6.94 0.45
CA ARG A 451 -5.15 6.31 -0.87
C ARG A 451 -4.72 4.86 -0.77
N LEU A 452 -3.73 4.55 0.06
CA LEU A 452 -3.30 3.16 0.18
C LEU A 452 -4.34 2.30 0.88
N LEU A 453 -5.00 2.81 1.93
CA LEU A 453 -6.14 2.11 2.55
C LEU A 453 -7.21 1.79 1.51
N LEU A 454 -7.52 2.74 0.65
CA LEU A 454 -8.47 2.54 -0.43
C LEU A 454 -7.98 1.56 -1.51
N PHE A 455 -6.68 1.49 -1.81
CA PHE A 455 -6.16 0.45 -2.71
C PHE A 455 -6.26 -0.96 -2.11
N ILE A 456 -6.02 -1.10 -0.81
CA ILE A 456 -6.20 -2.39 -0.11
C ILE A 456 -7.69 -2.78 -0.14
N ALA A 457 -8.59 -1.84 0.22
CA ALA A 457 -10.03 -2.07 0.17
C ALA A 457 -10.53 -2.35 -1.25
N TRP A 458 -9.96 -1.69 -2.25
CA TRP A 458 -10.25 -1.92 -3.67
C TRP A 458 -9.85 -3.31 -4.12
N TYR A 459 -8.67 -3.79 -3.70
CA TYR A 459 -8.25 -5.17 -3.99
C TYR A 459 -9.19 -6.19 -3.35
N ALA A 460 -9.49 -6.02 -2.05
CA ALA A 460 -10.42 -6.90 -1.34
C ALA A 460 -11.81 -6.92 -2.01
N TYR A 461 -12.28 -5.76 -2.47
CA TYR A 461 -13.54 -5.62 -3.21
C TYR A 461 -13.49 -6.28 -4.61
N LEU A 462 -12.36 -6.19 -5.31
CA LEU A 462 -12.19 -6.84 -6.62
C LEU A 462 -12.12 -8.38 -6.49
N SER A 463 -11.61 -8.89 -5.37
CA SER A 463 -11.48 -10.32 -5.11
C SER A 463 -12.73 -10.99 -4.52
N SER A 464 -13.76 -10.21 -4.18
CA SER A 464 -15.07 -10.68 -3.65
C SER A 464 -16.17 -10.64 -4.70
#